data_AF-A0A6I3CWB3-F1
#
_entry.id   AF-A0A6I3CWB3-F1
#
_cell.length_a   1.000
_cell.length_b   1.000
_cell.length_c   1.000
_cell.angle_alpha   90.00
_cell.angle_beta   90.00
_cell.angle_gamma   90.00
#
_symmetry.space_group_name_H-M   'P 1'
#
loop_
_entity.id
_entity.type
_entity.pdbx_description
1 polymer ?
#
loop_
_entity_poly.entity_id
_entity_poly.type
_entity_poly.pdbx_seq_one_letter_code
_entity_poly.pdbx_strand_id
1 'polypeptide(L)'
;MGRVPHLGAVEFVVRAARSRPACSPWIASGEVVALEDPFWLDVSLSNFRANVAQARSQLAGSARLMVAVKSDAYGHGGAAIAEAAVAAGANALAVLDIPTGLALRETLPDTPMLAWLISPHDDFLAASVAKLTLGISHSWQLEAIARQCEGVTTTVHLKIDTGLHRNGCLPGRWPALVAKAQELERVGLIDVEGIWSHLADTSLEEDRASLERFYDALDVARAAGLSPTIRHIAASAAAKDLPESRLDMVRIGIIVFGVSPFDERSADELGFAPVMALRATITEVNEKSATITIGMGFAHGLMPLPPSTGWVSWNGQRLSLHSVEPHHCLLGWPETGSPTVGDVVTLFGEPSQHSPRAEDWAAWSRTIGDEVISAMSPSVPRRYLSD
;
A
#
# COMPACT_ATOMS: atom_id res chain seq x y z
N MET A 1 18.37 68.93 25.89
CA MET A 1 19.37 67.87 26.18
C MET A 1 18.61 66.75 26.87
N GLY A 2 18.58 65.49 26.45
CA GLY A 2 19.35 64.76 25.44
C GLY A 2 18.96 63.28 25.59
N ARG A 3 18.25 62.75 24.59
CA ARG A 3 18.21 61.38 24.04
C ARG A 3 18.09 60.17 24.99
N VAL A 4 16.99 59.43 24.83
CA VAL A 4 16.97 57.95 24.93
C VAL A 4 16.62 57.41 23.53
N PRO A 5 17.32 56.40 22.98
CA PRO A 5 17.22 56.04 21.57
C PRO A 5 16.02 55.12 21.29
N HIS A 6 15.37 55.37 20.14
CA HIS A 6 14.46 54.44 19.48
C HIS A 6 15.22 53.19 19.01
N LEU A 7 14.80 52.01 19.48
CA LEU A 7 15.11 50.74 18.83
C LEU A 7 13.99 50.45 17.83
N GLY A 8 14.37 50.48 16.55
CA GLY A 8 13.48 50.24 15.42
C GLY A 8 13.00 48.80 15.33
N ALA A 9 11.85 48.64 14.68
CA ALA A 9 11.27 47.36 14.33
C ALA A 9 12.26 46.51 13.51
N VAL A 10 12.49 45.28 13.97
CA VAL A 10 13.19 44.26 13.21
C VAL A 10 12.13 43.52 12.39
N GLU A 11 12.02 43.87 11.11
CA GLU A 11 11.30 43.04 10.13
C GLU A 11 12.06 41.73 9.95
N PHE A 12 11.47 40.63 10.42
CA PHE A 12 11.86 39.29 9.99
C PHE A 12 11.33 39.08 8.58
N VAL A 13 12.19 39.24 7.58
CA VAL A 13 11.93 38.77 6.22
C VAL A 13 12.00 37.25 6.25
N VAL A 14 10.86 36.59 6.46
CA VAL A 14 10.69 35.17 6.17
C VAL A 14 10.68 35.05 4.64
N ARG A 15 11.84 34.73 4.05
CA ARG A 15 11.87 34.24 2.67
C ARG A 15 11.12 32.90 2.65
N ALA A 16 9.93 32.92 2.07
CA ALA A 16 9.20 31.70 1.72
C ALA A 16 10.14 30.78 0.93
N ALA A 17 10.45 29.62 1.52
CA ALA A 17 11.01 28.51 0.77
C ALA A 17 9.97 28.18 -0.31
N ARG A 18 10.36 28.35 -1.59
CA ARG A 18 9.57 27.86 -2.70
C ARG A 18 9.46 26.36 -2.53
N SER A 19 8.28 25.88 -2.15
CA SER A 19 7.91 24.47 -2.21
C SER A 19 8.17 23.98 -3.64
N ARG A 20 8.92 22.89 -3.77
CA ARG A 20 8.93 22.14 -5.02
C ARG A 20 7.48 21.69 -5.28
N PRO A 21 6.92 21.87 -6.49
CA PRO A 21 5.59 21.38 -6.77
C PRO A 21 5.59 19.85 -6.64
N ALA A 22 4.49 19.31 -6.12
CA ALA A 22 4.21 17.89 -6.10
C ALA A 22 4.40 17.31 -7.52
N CYS A 23 5.04 16.15 -7.61
CA CYS A 23 5.22 15.41 -8.86
C CYS A 23 3.89 15.31 -9.60
N SER A 24 3.80 15.99 -10.74
CA SER A 24 2.69 15.83 -11.67
C SER A 24 2.78 14.43 -12.30
N PRO A 25 1.65 13.72 -12.54
CA PRO A 25 1.67 12.43 -13.21
C PRO A 25 2.09 12.64 -14.66
N TRP A 26 3.24 12.05 -15.03
CA TRP A 26 3.70 11.98 -16.41
C TRP A 26 2.87 10.92 -17.15
N ILE A 27 1.84 11.35 -17.88
CA ILE A 27 1.21 10.52 -18.90
C ILE A 27 1.88 10.90 -20.23
N ALA A 28 2.92 10.16 -20.61
CA ALA A 28 3.60 10.37 -21.87
C ALA A 28 2.91 9.56 -22.99
N SER A 29 2.36 10.28 -23.96
CA SER A 29 1.96 9.76 -25.25
C SER A 29 3.18 9.31 -26.05
N GLY A 30 3.47 8.00 -26.10
CA GLY A 30 4.20 7.34 -27.19
C GLY A 30 5.60 7.83 -27.60
N GLU A 31 6.22 8.80 -26.92
CA GLU A 31 7.57 9.28 -27.21
C GLU A 31 8.57 8.69 -26.20
N VAL A 32 9.63 8.08 -26.75
CA VAL A 32 10.77 7.56 -25.97
C VAL A 32 11.51 8.75 -25.35
N VAL A 33 11.21 9.06 -24.09
CA VAL A 33 11.97 10.02 -23.29
C VAL A 33 13.36 9.44 -23.05
N ALA A 34 14.40 10.14 -23.49
CA ALA A 34 15.79 9.79 -23.19
C ALA A 34 15.98 9.77 -21.66
N LEU A 35 16.50 8.65 -21.14
CA LEU A 35 16.68 8.42 -19.70
C LEU A 35 17.72 9.39 -19.12
N GLU A 36 17.28 10.37 -18.32
CA GLU A 36 18.18 11.24 -17.54
C GLU A 36 18.39 10.71 -16.10
N ASP A 37 17.54 9.81 -15.61
CA ASP A 37 17.61 9.31 -14.24
C ASP A 37 18.50 8.04 -14.12
N PRO A 38 19.46 8.01 -13.17
CA PRO A 38 20.37 6.86 -13.00
C PRO A 38 19.69 5.60 -12.45
N PHE A 39 18.44 5.72 -11.98
CA PHE A 39 17.61 4.62 -11.48
C PHE A 39 16.13 5.04 -11.48
N TRP A 40 15.22 4.07 -11.65
CA TRP A 40 13.78 4.30 -11.68
C TRP A 40 12.99 3.01 -11.40
N LEU A 41 11.69 3.18 -11.17
CA LEU A 41 10.70 2.11 -11.05
C LEU A 41 9.81 2.11 -12.28
N ASP A 42 9.75 0.99 -12.99
CA ASP A 42 8.70 0.73 -13.97
C ASP A 42 7.49 0.15 -13.27
N VAL A 43 6.34 0.81 -13.42
CA VAL A 43 5.06 0.41 -12.84
C VAL A 43 4.11 0.00 -13.96
N SER A 44 3.93 -1.30 -14.15
CA SER A 44 3.06 -1.87 -15.18
C SER A 44 1.59 -1.81 -14.77
N LEU A 45 0.86 -0.82 -15.26
CA LEU A 45 -0.58 -0.70 -15.03
C LEU A 45 -1.35 -1.83 -15.71
N SER A 46 -0.84 -2.41 -16.80
CA SER A 46 -1.47 -3.56 -17.45
C SER A 46 -1.36 -4.83 -16.61
N ASN A 47 -0.18 -5.12 -16.03
CA ASN A 47 -0.04 -6.22 -15.07
C ASN A 47 -0.94 -6.00 -13.86
N PHE A 48 -1.00 -4.78 -13.33
CA PHE A 48 -1.86 -4.47 -12.19
C PHE A 48 -3.35 -4.69 -12.50
N ARG A 49 -3.84 -4.19 -13.64
CA ARG A 49 -5.23 -4.42 -14.06
C ARG A 49 -5.54 -5.90 -14.26
N ALA A 50 -4.62 -6.66 -14.87
CA ALA A 50 -4.76 -8.10 -15.05
C ALA A 50 -4.83 -8.83 -13.70
N ASN A 51 -3.95 -8.46 -12.77
CA ASN A 51 -3.94 -8.99 -11.41
C ASN A 51 -5.25 -8.69 -10.66
N VAL A 52 -5.80 -7.47 -10.78
CA VAL A 52 -7.10 -7.12 -10.16
C VAL A 52 -8.23 -7.95 -10.77
N ALA A 53 -8.27 -8.11 -12.09
CA ALA A 53 -9.25 -8.96 -12.76
C ALA A 53 -9.14 -10.44 -12.31
N GLN A 54 -7.92 -10.92 -12.11
CA GLN A 54 -7.64 -12.25 -11.57
C GLN A 54 -8.05 -12.39 -10.11
N ALA A 55 -7.76 -11.41 -9.25
CA ALA A 55 -8.22 -11.41 -7.88
C ALA A 55 -9.76 -11.43 -7.80
N ARG A 56 -10.43 -10.72 -8.72
CA ARG A 56 -11.89 -10.75 -8.81
C ARG A 56 -12.41 -12.14 -9.13
N SER A 57 -11.81 -12.83 -10.11
CA SER A 57 -12.27 -14.17 -10.51
C SER A 57 -11.92 -15.25 -9.48
N GLN A 58 -10.70 -15.25 -8.93
CA GLN A 58 -10.20 -16.34 -8.09
C GLN A 58 -10.42 -16.14 -6.58
N LEU A 59 -10.33 -14.89 -6.11
CA LEU A 59 -10.29 -14.57 -4.68
C LEU A 59 -11.62 -13.97 -4.18
N ALA A 60 -12.27 -13.12 -4.97
CA ALA A 60 -13.55 -12.53 -4.59
C ALA A 60 -14.73 -13.47 -4.88
N GLY A 61 -14.75 -14.11 -6.05
CA GLY A 61 -15.90 -14.90 -6.50
C GLY A 61 -17.14 -14.01 -6.65
N SER A 62 -18.19 -14.27 -5.86
CA SER A 62 -19.39 -13.43 -5.82
C SER A 62 -19.30 -12.25 -4.83
N ALA A 63 -18.29 -12.23 -3.96
CA ALA A 63 -18.07 -11.13 -3.02
C ALA A 63 -17.62 -9.86 -3.75
N ARG A 64 -17.84 -8.70 -3.13
CA ARG A 64 -17.26 -7.44 -3.61
C ARG A 64 -15.73 -7.49 -3.44
N LEU A 65 -15.01 -6.83 -4.34
CA LEU A 65 -13.55 -6.70 -4.27
C LEU A 65 -13.17 -5.30 -3.78
N MET A 66 -12.56 -5.21 -2.60
CA MET A 66 -11.88 -4.01 -2.13
C MET A 66 -10.38 -4.15 -2.39
N VAL A 67 -9.78 -3.19 -3.10
CA VAL A 67 -8.33 -3.17 -3.34
C VAL A 67 -7.64 -2.24 -2.33
N ALA A 68 -6.62 -2.73 -1.64
CA ALA A 68 -5.85 -1.93 -0.70
C ALA A 68 -4.76 -1.13 -1.43
N VAL A 69 -4.82 0.20 -1.30
CA VAL A 69 -3.88 1.17 -1.89
C VAL A 69 -3.17 2.01 -0.83
N LYS A 70 -2.97 1.43 0.36
CA LYS A 70 -2.24 2.04 1.48
C LYS A 70 -0.76 2.30 1.14
N SER A 71 -0.15 3.22 1.89
CA SER A 71 1.30 3.48 1.81
C SER A 71 1.76 3.78 0.38
N ASP A 72 1.12 4.75 -0.28
CA ASP A 72 1.37 5.10 -1.68
C ASP A 72 1.18 3.91 -2.64
N ALA A 73 0.11 3.14 -2.42
CA ALA A 73 -0.14 1.86 -3.09
C ALA A 73 1.09 0.92 -3.07
N TYR A 74 1.61 0.64 -1.87
CA TYR A 74 2.79 -0.19 -1.68
C TYR A 74 4.02 0.34 -2.46
N GLY A 75 4.19 1.67 -2.50
CA GLY A 75 5.28 2.35 -3.20
C GLY A 75 5.14 2.48 -4.72
N HIS A 76 4.01 2.08 -5.31
CA HIS A 76 3.76 2.13 -6.76
C HIS A 76 3.18 3.49 -7.22
N GLY A 77 2.73 4.33 -6.29
CA GLY A 77 2.08 5.61 -6.55
C GLY A 77 0.56 5.52 -6.48
N GLY A 78 0.00 6.16 -5.45
CA GLY A 78 -1.38 5.99 -5.02
C GLY A 78 -2.43 6.33 -6.07
N ALA A 79 -2.33 7.49 -6.73
CA ALA A 79 -3.35 7.96 -7.66
C ALA A 79 -3.51 7.06 -8.89
N ALA A 80 -2.42 6.80 -9.62
CA ALA A 80 -2.44 5.98 -10.83
C ALA A 80 -2.91 4.54 -10.55
N ILE A 81 -2.49 3.96 -9.42
CA ILE A 81 -2.93 2.62 -9.02
C ILE A 81 -4.40 2.60 -8.60
N ALA A 82 -4.86 3.60 -7.84
CA ALA A 82 -6.26 3.68 -7.42
C ALA A 82 -7.20 3.77 -8.63
N GLU A 83 -6.85 4.60 -9.62
CA GLU A 83 -7.59 4.72 -10.88
C GLU A 83 -7.57 3.39 -11.66
N ALA A 84 -6.41 2.76 -11.79
CA ALA A 84 -6.28 1.47 -12.46
C ALA A 84 -7.08 0.36 -11.75
N ALA A 85 -7.16 0.38 -10.41
CA ALA A 85 -7.91 -0.59 -9.63
C ALA A 85 -9.41 -0.49 -9.92
N VAL A 86 -9.95 0.74 -9.90
CA VAL A 86 -11.36 1.00 -10.23
C VAL A 86 -11.66 0.62 -11.67
N ALA A 87 -10.80 0.99 -12.62
CA ALA A 87 -10.95 0.62 -14.03
C ALA A 87 -10.93 -0.89 -14.26
N ALA A 88 -10.17 -1.64 -13.46
CA ALA A 88 -10.12 -3.11 -13.50
C ALA A 88 -11.26 -3.79 -12.72
N GLY A 89 -12.18 -3.02 -12.13
CA GLY A 89 -13.37 -3.55 -11.48
C GLY A 89 -13.26 -3.75 -9.97
N ALA A 90 -12.39 -3.03 -9.27
CA ALA A 90 -12.50 -2.89 -7.82
C ALA A 90 -13.84 -2.23 -7.45
N ASN A 91 -14.55 -2.79 -6.48
CA ASN A 91 -15.80 -2.23 -5.95
C ASN A 91 -15.56 -1.12 -4.92
N ALA A 92 -14.42 -1.17 -4.24
CA ALA A 92 -14.03 -0.22 -3.21
C ALA A 92 -12.50 -0.15 -3.08
N LEU A 93 -12.00 0.88 -2.41
CA LEU A 93 -10.59 1.01 -2.07
C LEU A 93 -10.38 1.02 -0.55
N ALA A 94 -9.25 0.48 -0.11
CA ALA A 94 -8.78 0.59 1.26
C ALA A 94 -7.55 1.52 1.30
N VAL A 95 -7.71 2.74 1.84
CA VAL A 95 -6.74 3.86 1.67
C VAL A 95 -5.86 4.13 2.89
N LEU A 96 -5.95 3.30 3.94
CA LEU A 96 -5.30 3.45 5.26
C LEU A 96 -5.87 4.59 6.10
N ASP A 97 -5.72 5.84 5.65
CA ASP A 97 -5.99 7.04 6.44
C ASP A 97 -6.89 8.05 5.72
N ILE A 98 -7.40 9.02 6.48
CA ILE A 98 -8.30 10.06 5.97
C ILE A 98 -7.61 10.97 4.94
N PRO A 99 -6.39 11.50 5.17
CA PRO A 99 -5.71 12.34 4.18
C PRO A 99 -5.55 11.69 2.81
N THR A 100 -5.18 10.40 2.77
CA THR A 100 -5.08 9.65 1.51
C THR A 100 -6.43 9.53 0.81
N GLY A 101 -7.49 9.22 1.56
CA GLY A 101 -8.85 9.16 1.01
C GLY A 101 -9.33 10.51 0.46
N LEU A 102 -9.05 11.60 1.17
CA LEU A 102 -9.41 12.96 0.72
C LEU A 102 -8.66 13.33 -0.57
N ALA A 103 -7.36 13.03 -0.65
CA ALA A 103 -6.57 13.29 -1.86
C ALA A 103 -7.08 12.51 -3.08
N LEU A 104 -7.47 11.25 -2.90
CA LEU A 104 -8.01 10.43 -4.00
C LEU A 104 -9.44 10.81 -4.39
N ARG A 105 -10.19 11.49 -3.51
CA ARG A 105 -11.57 11.87 -3.80
C ARG A 105 -11.68 12.86 -4.98
N GLU A 106 -10.63 13.63 -5.27
CA GLU A 106 -10.58 14.56 -6.40
C GLU A 106 -10.65 13.83 -7.76
N THR A 107 -10.00 12.67 -7.89
CA THR A 107 -9.97 11.88 -9.13
C THR A 107 -10.97 10.73 -9.12
N LEU A 108 -11.43 10.30 -7.95
CA LEU A 108 -12.36 9.19 -7.75
C LEU A 108 -13.57 9.61 -6.89
N PRO A 109 -14.44 10.51 -7.40
CA PRO A 109 -15.50 11.14 -6.61
C PRO A 109 -16.54 10.16 -6.05
N ASP A 110 -16.87 9.10 -6.79
CA ASP A 110 -17.94 8.16 -6.43
C ASP A 110 -17.45 6.81 -5.90
N THR A 111 -16.14 6.57 -5.87
CA THR A 111 -15.58 5.29 -5.45
C THR A 111 -15.72 5.09 -3.95
N PRO A 112 -16.31 3.98 -3.45
CA PRO A 112 -16.31 3.67 -2.02
C PRO A 112 -14.88 3.52 -1.48
N MET A 113 -14.55 4.22 -0.38
CA MET A 113 -13.21 4.19 0.21
C MET A 113 -13.29 4.00 1.72
N LEU A 114 -12.55 3.02 2.24
CA LEU A 114 -12.41 2.76 3.68
C LEU A 114 -11.06 3.29 4.19
N ALA A 115 -11.12 4.24 5.12
CA ALA A 115 -9.99 4.66 5.95
C ALA A 115 -10.14 4.09 7.36
N TRP A 116 -9.09 3.52 7.96
CA TRP A 116 -9.21 2.82 9.25
C TRP A 116 -8.11 3.14 10.26
N LEU A 117 -6.99 3.71 9.83
CA LEU A 117 -5.94 4.20 10.71
C LEU A 117 -6.24 5.66 11.04
N ILE A 118 -7.17 5.85 11.98
CA ILE A 118 -7.71 7.17 12.32
C ILE A 118 -6.98 7.74 13.54
N SER A 119 -6.57 8.99 13.43
CA SER A 119 -5.96 9.81 14.48
C SER A 119 -7.01 10.67 15.20
N PRO A 120 -6.83 10.98 16.50
CA PRO A 120 -7.64 11.98 17.20
C PRO A 120 -7.55 13.40 16.60
N HIS A 121 -6.54 13.66 15.77
CA HIS A 121 -6.31 14.94 15.10
C HIS A 121 -6.85 14.99 13.67
N ASP A 122 -7.45 13.91 13.17
CA ASP A 122 -8.05 13.91 11.85
C ASP A 122 -9.28 14.80 11.79
N ASP A 123 -9.57 15.32 10.60
CA ASP A 123 -10.77 16.08 10.30
C ASP A 123 -11.92 15.12 9.92
N PHE A 124 -12.71 14.72 10.93
CA PHE A 124 -13.83 13.78 10.74
C PHE A 124 -14.95 14.39 9.90
N LEU A 125 -15.15 15.71 10.00
CA LEU A 125 -16.16 16.41 9.22
C LEU A 125 -15.79 16.40 7.73
N ALA A 126 -14.53 16.74 7.40
CA ALA A 126 -14.04 16.68 6.02
C ALA A 126 -14.17 15.26 5.44
N ALA A 127 -13.80 14.24 6.22
CA ALA A 127 -13.95 12.84 5.81
C ALA A 127 -15.41 12.47 5.52
N SER A 128 -16.34 12.92 6.38
CA SER A 128 -17.78 12.63 6.25
C SER A 128 -18.40 13.36 5.05
N VAL A 129 -18.07 14.64 4.85
CA VAL A 129 -18.51 15.41 3.68
C VAL A 129 -17.97 14.81 2.38
N ALA A 130 -16.73 14.34 2.40
CA ALA A 130 -16.10 13.60 1.29
C ALA A 130 -16.60 12.15 1.15
N LYS A 131 -17.58 11.72 1.96
CA LYS A 131 -18.17 10.37 1.93
C LYS A 131 -17.12 9.26 2.01
N LEU A 132 -16.11 9.44 2.88
CA LEU A 132 -15.21 8.36 3.25
C LEU A 132 -15.90 7.46 4.28
N THR A 133 -15.79 6.15 4.11
CA THR A 133 -16.21 5.19 5.13
C THR A 133 -15.11 5.09 6.20
N LEU A 134 -15.48 5.24 7.47
CA LEU A 134 -14.54 5.25 8.58
C LEU A 134 -14.52 3.92 9.34
N GLY A 135 -13.33 3.33 9.52
CA GLY A 135 -13.09 2.11 10.28
C GLY A 135 -13.01 2.39 11.78
N ILE A 136 -14.00 1.95 12.55
CA ILE A 136 -14.15 2.26 13.97
C ILE A 136 -13.69 1.09 14.84
N SER A 137 -12.63 1.29 15.60
CA SER A 137 -12.08 0.32 16.56
C SER A 137 -12.34 0.72 18.03
N HIS A 138 -12.65 1.98 18.30
CA HIS A 138 -12.72 2.55 19.65
C HIS A 138 -13.87 3.54 19.83
N SER A 139 -14.44 3.61 21.04
CA SER A 139 -15.58 4.49 21.34
C SER A 139 -15.26 5.98 21.13
N TRP A 140 -14.02 6.41 21.40
CA TRP A 140 -13.62 7.81 21.20
C TRP A 140 -13.80 8.27 19.75
N GLN A 141 -13.72 7.37 18.76
CA GLN A 141 -13.92 7.69 17.35
C GLN A 141 -15.39 7.99 17.06
N LEU A 142 -16.31 7.21 17.64
CA LEU A 142 -17.74 7.48 17.58
C LEU A 142 -18.08 8.81 18.28
N GLU A 143 -17.45 9.09 19.41
CA GLU A 143 -17.61 10.36 20.11
C GLU A 143 -17.04 11.54 19.32
N ALA A 144 -15.94 11.36 18.59
CA ALA A 144 -15.37 12.37 17.72
C ALA A 144 -16.30 12.71 16.56
N ILE A 145 -16.85 11.69 15.87
CA ILE A 145 -17.89 11.85 14.85
C ILE A 145 -19.08 12.59 15.45
N ALA A 146 -19.56 12.19 16.63
CA ALA A 146 -20.72 12.80 17.23
C ALA A 146 -20.54 14.29 17.59
N ARG A 147 -19.30 14.72 17.88
CA ARG A 147 -18.98 16.12 18.14
C ARG A 147 -18.75 16.95 16.87
N GLN A 148 -18.24 16.34 15.81
CA GLN A 148 -17.74 17.08 14.63
C GLN A 148 -18.69 17.01 13.42
N CYS A 149 -19.50 15.97 13.31
CA CYS A 149 -20.29 15.67 12.10
C CYS A 149 -21.79 15.95 12.28
N GLU A 150 -22.19 16.88 13.16
CA GLU A 150 -23.60 17.22 13.33
C GLU A 150 -24.22 17.67 11.99
N GLY A 151 -25.34 17.06 11.61
CA GLY A 151 -26.03 17.33 10.35
C GLY A 151 -25.45 16.60 9.11
N VAL A 152 -24.40 15.80 9.27
CA VAL A 152 -23.82 14.96 8.21
C VAL A 152 -23.73 13.52 8.69
N THR A 153 -24.43 12.60 8.03
CA THR A 153 -24.35 11.18 8.36
C THR A 153 -22.99 10.61 7.91
N THR A 154 -22.23 10.05 8.85
CA THR A 154 -20.95 9.40 8.57
C THR A 154 -21.14 7.89 8.37
N THR A 155 -20.75 7.35 7.23
CA THR A 155 -20.72 5.90 7.00
C THR A 155 -19.55 5.26 7.75
N VAL A 156 -19.81 4.20 8.50
CA VAL A 156 -18.79 3.54 9.33
C VAL A 156 -18.76 2.03 9.14
N HIS A 157 -17.56 1.47 9.24
CA HIS A 157 -17.35 0.03 9.40
C HIS A 157 -16.80 -0.27 10.79
N LEU A 158 -17.54 -0.99 11.62
CA LEU A 158 -17.08 -1.34 12.97
C LEU A 158 -16.07 -2.49 12.88
N LYS A 159 -14.92 -2.33 13.55
CA LYS A 159 -13.84 -3.31 13.55
C LYS A 159 -13.79 -4.05 14.88
N ILE A 160 -13.96 -5.37 14.83
CA ILE A 160 -13.70 -6.27 15.97
C ILE A 160 -12.28 -6.83 15.85
N ASP A 161 -11.58 -6.95 16.97
CA ASP A 161 -10.34 -7.74 17.06
C ASP A 161 -10.69 -9.19 17.39
N THR A 162 -10.44 -10.07 16.43
CA THR A 162 -10.69 -11.52 16.56
C THR A 162 -9.43 -12.31 16.86
N GLY A 163 -8.32 -11.68 17.27
CA GLY A 163 -7.09 -12.36 17.68
C GLY A 163 -5.79 -11.80 17.08
N LEU A 164 -5.89 -10.85 16.14
CA LEU A 164 -4.70 -10.24 15.54
C LEU A 164 -4.02 -9.23 16.48
N HIS A 165 -4.77 -8.64 17.41
CA HIS A 165 -4.23 -7.73 18.44
C HIS A 165 -3.47 -6.50 17.91
N ARG A 166 -3.82 -6.06 16.70
CA ARG A 166 -3.22 -4.89 16.05
C ARG A 166 -4.12 -3.65 16.09
N ASN A 167 -5.36 -3.80 15.65
CA ASN A 167 -6.40 -2.77 15.60
C ASN A 167 -7.75 -3.47 15.69
N GLY A 168 -8.76 -2.80 16.22
CA GLY A 168 -10.10 -3.36 16.42
C GLY A 168 -10.50 -3.32 17.88
N CYS A 169 -11.80 -3.39 18.12
CA CYS A 169 -12.36 -3.45 19.45
C CYS A 169 -12.16 -4.84 20.03
N LEU A 170 -11.63 -4.94 21.24
CA LEU A 170 -11.48 -6.21 21.94
C LEU A 170 -12.87 -6.81 22.25
N PRO A 171 -13.03 -8.15 22.24
CA PRO A 171 -14.32 -8.80 22.47
C PRO A 171 -15.06 -8.33 23.73
N GLY A 172 -14.34 -8.15 24.85
CA GLY A 172 -14.93 -7.67 26.11
C GLY A 172 -15.47 -6.24 26.07
N ARG A 173 -15.06 -5.42 25.08
CA ARG A 173 -15.55 -4.05 24.87
C ARG A 173 -16.53 -3.94 23.70
N TRP A 174 -16.67 -5.00 22.90
CA TRP A 174 -17.49 -5.00 21.69
C TRP A 174 -18.96 -4.66 21.95
N PRO A 175 -19.65 -5.25 22.96
CA PRO A 175 -21.05 -4.91 23.23
C PRO A 175 -21.27 -3.41 23.49
N ALA A 176 -20.35 -2.76 24.21
CA ALA A 176 -20.44 -1.34 24.52
C ALA A 176 -20.22 -0.46 23.27
N LEU A 177 -19.25 -0.82 22.42
CA LEU A 177 -19.01 -0.11 21.16
C LEU A 177 -20.23 -0.20 20.22
N VAL A 178 -20.78 -1.41 20.08
CA VAL A 178 -21.97 -1.69 19.27
C VAL A 178 -23.18 -0.91 19.79
N ALA A 179 -23.43 -0.93 21.10
CA ALA A 179 -24.54 -0.18 21.70
C ALA A 179 -24.41 1.33 21.43
N LYS A 180 -23.18 1.87 21.52
CA LYS A 180 -22.94 3.28 21.20
C LYS A 180 -23.15 3.58 19.72
N ALA A 181 -22.70 2.70 18.82
CA ALA A 181 -22.92 2.86 17.39
C ALA A 181 -24.42 2.86 17.07
N GLN A 182 -25.19 1.95 17.65
CA GLN A 182 -26.64 1.88 17.47
C GLN A 182 -27.36 3.14 17.96
N GLU A 183 -26.95 3.71 19.10
CA GLU A 183 -27.51 4.97 19.59
C GLU A 183 -27.33 6.09 18.56
N LEU A 184 -26.14 6.21 17.98
CA LEU A 184 -25.79 7.22 16.99
C LEU A 184 -26.47 6.98 15.63
N GLU A 185 -26.62 5.73 15.22
CA GLU A 185 -27.32 5.35 13.99
C GLU A 185 -28.82 5.70 14.09
N ARG A 186 -29.45 5.44 15.24
CA ARG A 186 -30.87 5.74 15.48
C ARG A 186 -31.19 7.23 15.37
N VAL A 187 -30.23 8.11 15.68
CA VAL A 187 -30.39 9.57 15.53
C VAL A 187 -29.88 10.08 14.18
N GLY A 188 -29.48 9.19 13.27
CA GLY A 188 -29.07 9.51 11.90
C GLY A 188 -27.65 10.09 11.77
N LEU A 189 -26.85 10.04 12.83
CA LEU A 189 -25.51 10.65 12.86
C LEU A 189 -24.45 9.75 12.20
N ILE A 190 -24.65 8.44 12.25
CA ILE A 190 -23.83 7.47 11.53
C ILE A 190 -24.71 6.49 10.76
N ASP A 191 -24.11 5.81 9.79
CA ASP A 191 -24.66 4.65 9.10
C ASP A 191 -23.68 3.48 9.25
N VAL A 192 -24.08 2.43 9.97
CA VAL A 192 -23.24 1.24 10.17
C VAL A 192 -23.38 0.32 8.97
N GLU A 193 -22.70 0.69 7.88
CA GLU A 193 -22.71 -0.07 6.63
C GLU A 193 -22.09 -1.47 6.78
N GLY A 194 -21.04 -1.59 7.61
CA GLY A 194 -20.25 -2.80 7.68
C GLY A 194 -19.65 -3.16 9.03
N ILE A 195 -19.30 -4.44 9.16
CA ILE A 195 -18.52 -4.97 10.28
C ILE A 195 -17.38 -5.81 9.72
N TRP A 196 -16.19 -5.68 10.33
CA TRP A 196 -15.00 -6.34 9.82
C TRP A 196 -13.98 -6.71 10.87
N SER A 197 -13.10 -7.62 10.47
CA SER A 197 -11.89 -7.99 11.21
C SER A 197 -10.74 -8.23 10.21
N HIS A 198 -9.60 -8.70 10.70
CA HIS A 198 -8.46 -9.12 9.90
C HIS A 198 -7.90 -10.41 10.50
N LEU A 199 -7.75 -11.43 9.67
CA LEU A 199 -7.13 -12.69 10.05
C LEU A 199 -5.63 -12.50 10.25
N ALA A 200 -5.03 -13.36 11.06
CA ALA A 200 -3.60 -13.34 11.30
C ALA A 200 -2.83 -14.14 10.25
N ASP A 201 -3.53 -15.03 9.52
CA ASP A 201 -2.96 -15.87 8.47
C ASP A 201 -1.82 -16.78 9.02
N THR A 202 -1.91 -17.19 10.29
CA THR A 202 -0.92 -18.03 10.98
C THR A 202 -1.15 -19.51 10.74
N SER A 203 -2.40 -19.95 10.74
CA SER A 203 -2.82 -21.31 10.39
C SER A 203 -4.32 -21.35 10.08
N LEU A 204 -4.73 -22.31 9.24
CA LEU A 204 -6.14 -22.49 8.89
C LEU A 204 -7.04 -22.77 10.10
N GLU A 205 -6.51 -23.41 11.15
CA GLU A 205 -7.25 -23.70 12.38
C GLU A 205 -7.50 -22.40 13.18
N GLU A 206 -6.45 -21.61 13.43
CA GLU A 206 -6.56 -20.35 14.15
C GLU A 206 -7.38 -19.30 13.40
N ASP A 207 -7.30 -19.31 12.06
CA ASP A 207 -8.10 -18.42 11.22
C ASP A 207 -9.58 -18.81 11.23
N ARG A 208 -9.91 -20.11 11.24
CA ARG A 208 -11.29 -20.56 11.45
C ARG A 208 -11.83 -20.19 12.82
N ALA A 209 -11.03 -20.36 13.88
CA ALA A 209 -11.42 -19.92 15.21
C ALA A 209 -11.64 -18.39 15.28
N SER A 210 -10.84 -17.62 14.54
CA SER A 210 -11.02 -16.17 14.40
C SER A 210 -12.31 -15.81 13.64
N LEU A 211 -12.65 -16.60 12.61
CA LEU A 211 -13.90 -16.46 11.86
C LEU A 211 -15.13 -16.79 12.71
N GLU A 212 -15.05 -17.80 13.59
CA GLU A 212 -16.11 -18.09 14.57
C GLU A 212 -16.35 -16.92 15.52
N ARG A 213 -15.27 -16.37 16.11
CA ARG A 213 -15.36 -15.15 16.93
C ARG A 213 -15.94 -13.96 16.18
N PHE A 214 -15.70 -13.88 14.87
CA PHE A 214 -16.29 -12.86 14.02
C PHE A 214 -17.80 -13.02 13.90
N TYR A 215 -18.30 -14.24 13.73
CA TYR A 215 -19.74 -14.51 13.72
C TYR A 215 -20.41 -14.19 15.07
N ASP A 216 -19.78 -14.54 16.19
CA ASP A 216 -20.28 -14.15 17.52
C ASP A 216 -20.42 -12.62 17.65
N ALA A 217 -19.44 -11.87 17.14
CA ALA A 217 -19.46 -10.42 17.13
C ALA A 217 -20.59 -9.84 16.26
N LEU A 218 -20.91 -10.49 15.12
CA LEU A 218 -22.04 -10.12 14.27
C LEU A 218 -23.38 -10.37 14.99
N ASP A 219 -23.51 -11.45 15.75
CA ASP A 219 -24.72 -11.75 16.50
C ASP A 219 -24.95 -10.73 17.63
N VAL A 220 -23.90 -10.28 18.30
CA VAL A 220 -23.98 -9.15 19.25
C VAL A 220 -24.48 -7.88 18.57
N ALA A 221 -23.96 -7.55 17.38
CA ALA A 221 -24.40 -6.38 16.62
C ALA A 221 -25.88 -6.46 16.21
N ARG A 222 -26.31 -7.63 15.72
CA ARG A 222 -27.69 -7.90 15.35
C ARG A 222 -28.64 -7.80 16.55
N ALA A 223 -28.25 -8.37 17.69
CA ALA A 223 -29.04 -8.31 18.92
C ALA A 223 -29.21 -6.88 19.46
N ALA A 224 -28.24 -5.99 19.21
CA ALA A 224 -28.35 -4.58 19.53
C ALA A 224 -29.24 -3.79 18.54
N GLY A 225 -29.60 -4.38 17.39
CA GLY A 225 -30.46 -3.77 16.38
C GLY A 225 -29.72 -3.19 15.17
N LEU A 226 -28.40 -3.38 15.06
CA LEU A 226 -27.65 -3.00 13.86
C LEU A 226 -27.93 -4.00 12.72
N SER A 227 -27.95 -3.51 11.48
CA SER A 227 -28.19 -4.32 10.28
C SER A 227 -27.16 -4.05 9.17
N PRO A 228 -25.86 -4.29 9.42
CA PRO A 228 -24.81 -4.02 8.44
C PRO A 228 -24.99 -4.88 7.19
N THR A 229 -24.73 -4.29 6.02
CA THR A 229 -24.87 -4.98 4.72
C THR A 229 -23.55 -5.53 4.19
N ILE A 230 -22.42 -5.12 4.76
CA ILE A 230 -21.09 -5.56 4.35
C ILE A 230 -20.35 -6.22 5.52
N ARG A 231 -20.15 -7.53 5.43
CA ARG A 231 -19.27 -8.29 6.32
C ARG A 231 -17.99 -8.63 5.57
N HIS A 232 -16.84 -8.30 6.14
CA HIS A 232 -15.57 -8.61 5.50
C HIS A 232 -14.47 -8.96 6.49
N ILE A 233 -13.76 -10.06 6.24
CA ILE A 233 -12.66 -10.50 7.12
C ILE A 233 -11.46 -11.03 6.33
N ALA A 234 -11.69 -11.68 5.19
CA ALA A 234 -10.62 -12.16 4.31
C ALA A 234 -9.71 -11.05 3.77
N ALA A 235 -8.39 -11.25 3.93
CA ALA A 235 -7.33 -10.59 3.18
C ALA A 235 -6.85 -11.50 2.02
N SER A 236 -5.73 -11.18 1.36
CA SER A 236 -5.25 -11.94 0.19
C SER A 236 -5.03 -13.44 0.45
N ALA A 237 -4.38 -13.82 1.56
CA ALA A 237 -4.12 -15.21 1.90
C ALA A 237 -5.42 -15.96 2.25
N ALA A 238 -6.19 -15.48 3.23
CA ALA A 238 -7.47 -16.07 3.60
C ALA A 238 -8.49 -16.13 2.44
N ALA A 239 -8.55 -15.14 1.57
CA ALA A 239 -9.44 -15.18 0.40
C ALA A 239 -9.09 -16.35 -0.54
N LYS A 240 -7.82 -16.76 -0.57
CA LYS A 240 -7.34 -17.88 -1.38
C LYS A 240 -7.56 -19.23 -0.70
N ASP A 241 -7.15 -19.38 0.56
CA ASP A 241 -7.07 -20.68 1.25
C ASP A 241 -8.23 -20.95 2.22
N LEU A 242 -9.06 -19.95 2.52
CA LEU A 242 -10.24 -20.05 3.38
C LEU A 242 -11.48 -19.41 2.71
N PRO A 243 -12.04 -20.01 1.62
CA PRO A 243 -13.13 -19.41 0.84
C PRO A 243 -14.38 -19.02 1.65
N GLU A 244 -14.67 -19.73 2.74
CA GLU A 244 -15.77 -19.41 3.66
C GLU A 244 -15.62 -18.04 4.35
N SER A 245 -14.41 -17.47 4.37
CA SER A 245 -14.12 -16.15 4.95
C SER A 245 -14.35 -14.96 4.00
N ARG A 246 -14.71 -15.22 2.72
CA ARG A 246 -14.89 -14.17 1.70
C ARG A 246 -16.11 -13.28 1.94
N LEU A 247 -17.16 -13.83 2.56
CA LEU A 247 -18.39 -13.15 2.98
C LEU A 247 -18.93 -12.19 1.91
N ASP A 248 -19.24 -10.93 2.25
CA ASP A 248 -19.81 -9.96 1.32
C ASP A 248 -18.74 -9.18 0.56
N MET A 249 -17.52 -9.09 1.10
CA MET A 249 -16.41 -8.36 0.49
C MET A 249 -15.05 -8.92 0.94
N VAL A 250 -14.12 -9.05 -0.01
CA VAL A 250 -12.71 -9.40 0.24
C VAL A 250 -11.83 -8.15 0.15
N ARG A 251 -10.72 -8.13 0.91
CA ARG A 251 -9.74 -7.03 0.88
C ARG A 251 -8.42 -7.53 0.33
N ILE A 252 -8.13 -7.19 -0.92
CA ILE A 252 -6.94 -7.70 -1.60
C ILE A 252 -5.90 -6.58 -1.71
N GLY A 253 -4.68 -6.86 -1.22
CA GLY A 253 -3.57 -5.93 -1.24
C GLY A 253 -2.39 -6.52 -2.01
N ILE A 254 -1.39 -6.99 -1.29
CA ILE A 254 -0.06 -7.36 -1.82
C ILE A 254 -0.09 -8.23 -3.10
N ILE A 255 -0.99 -9.22 -3.17
CA ILE A 255 -1.03 -10.14 -4.31
C ILE A 255 -1.40 -9.44 -5.63
N VAL A 256 -2.19 -8.36 -5.63
CA VAL A 256 -2.49 -7.63 -6.88
C VAL A 256 -1.32 -6.78 -7.36
N PHE A 257 -0.31 -6.58 -6.52
CA PHE A 257 0.98 -5.98 -6.90
C PHE A 257 1.99 -7.02 -7.40
N GLY A 258 1.59 -8.29 -7.49
CA GLY A 258 2.43 -9.38 -7.99
C GLY A 258 3.46 -9.86 -6.98
N VAL A 259 3.16 -9.73 -5.68
CA VAL A 259 3.98 -10.23 -4.57
C VAL A 259 3.16 -11.21 -3.74
N SER A 260 3.71 -12.39 -3.49
CA SER A 260 2.97 -13.42 -2.77
C SER A 260 2.78 -13.10 -1.27
N PRO A 261 1.60 -13.35 -0.69
CA PRO A 261 1.40 -13.32 0.75
C PRO A 261 1.84 -14.64 1.43
N PHE A 262 2.47 -15.57 0.71
CA PHE A 262 2.86 -16.88 1.22
C PHE A 262 4.37 -17.10 1.06
N ASP A 263 4.98 -17.76 2.04
CA ASP A 263 6.41 -18.08 2.01
C ASP A 263 6.75 -19.20 1.00
N GLU A 264 5.85 -20.16 0.81
CA GLU A 264 6.11 -21.37 0.00
C GLU A 264 5.53 -21.32 -1.42
N ARG A 265 4.84 -20.25 -1.79
CA ARG A 265 4.25 -20.09 -3.12
C ARG A 265 4.61 -18.72 -3.65
N SER A 266 5.17 -18.66 -4.85
CA SER A 266 5.42 -17.41 -5.56
C SER A 266 4.13 -16.80 -6.10
N ALA A 267 4.15 -15.50 -6.40
CA ALA A 267 3.02 -14.84 -7.06
C ALA A 267 2.69 -15.48 -8.42
N ASP A 268 3.71 -15.94 -9.16
CA ASP A 268 3.57 -16.54 -10.48
C ASP A 268 2.86 -17.90 -10.45
N GLU A 269 3.15 -18.74 -9.46
CA GLU A 269 2.42 -20.00 -9.23
C GLU A 269 0.95 -19.76 -8.88
N LEU A 270 0.65 -18.60 -8.31
CA LEU A 270 -0.71 -18.13 -8.05
C LEU A 270 -1.32 -17.38 -9.26
N GLY A 271 -0.55 -17.23 -10.33
CA GLY A 271 -0.88 -16.59 -11.60
C GLY A 271 -0.83 -15.06 -11.59
N PHE A 272 -0.17 -14.43 -10.61
CA PHE A 272 -0.06 -12.98 -10.51
C PHE A 272 1.32 -12.51 -11.00
N ALA A 273 1.33 -11.43 -11.77
CA ALA A 273 2.54 -10.87 -12.37
C ALA A 273 3.08 -9.67 -11.56
N PRO A 274 4.41 -9.52 -11.40
CA PRO A 274 4.99 -8.32 -10.78
C PRO A 274 4.52 -7.03 -11.46
N VAL A 275 4.17 -6.04 -10.65
CA VAL A 275 3.72 -4.73 -11.13
C VAL A 275 4.88 -3.72 -11.16
N MET A 276 5.85 -3.88 -10.27
CA MET A 276 7.02 -3.00 -10.15
C MET A 276 8.30 -3.72 -10.62
N ALA A 277 9.06 -3.06 -11.48
CA ALA A 277 10.45 -3.44 -11.79
C ALA A 277 11.40 -2.30 -11.44
N LEU A 278 12.45 -2.61 -10.67
CA LEU A 278 13.47 -1.64 -10.27
C LEU A 278 14.68 -1.74 -11.20
N ARG A 279 15.07 -0.61 -11.78
CA ARG A 279 16.17 -0.52 -12.75
C ARG A 279 17.16 0.56 -12.38
N ALA A 280 18.41 0.37 -12.78
CA ALA A 280 19.48 1.35 -12.64
C ALA A 280 20.43 1.29 -13.83
N THR A 281 21.09 2.40 -14.13
CA THR A 281 22.18 2.44 -15.13
C THR A 281 23.54 2.21 -14.45
N ILE A 282 24.42 1.50 -15.12
CA ILE A 282 25.83 1.39 -14.74
C ILE A 282 26.49 2.77 -14.78
N THR A 283 27.09 3.19 -13.67
CA THR A 283 27.80 4.48 -13.52
C THR A 283 29.32 4.34 -13.61
N GLU A 284 29.85 3.17 -13.25
CA GLU A 284 31.28 2.87 -13.33
C GLU A 284 31.50 1.41 -13.70
N VAL A 285 32.54 1.18 -14.51
CA VAL A 285 33.04 -0.15 -14.89
C VAL A 285 34.53 -0.17 -14.58
N ASN A 286 34.96 -1.10 -13.73
CA ASN A 286 36.36 -1.29 -13.37
C ASN A 286 36.82 -2.68 -13.79
N GLU A 287 37.44 -2.76 -14.97
CA GLU A 287 37.97 -4.01 -15.53
C GLU A 287 39.09 -4.61 -14.68
N LYS A 288 39.88 -3.79 -13.97
CA LYS A 288 41.02 -4.28 -13.17
C LYS A 288 40.56 -5.06 -11.95
N SER A 289 39.51 -4.60 -11.29
CA SER A 289 38.92 -5.28 -10.13
C SER A 289 37.75 -6.19 -10.51
N ALA A 290 37.37 -6.25 -11.80
CA ALA A 290 36.21 -6.98 -12.29
C ALA A 290 34.93 -6.61 -11.51
N THR A 291 34.67 -5.29 -11.41
CA THR A 291 33.51 -4.76 -10.68
C THR A 291 32.77 -3.68 -11.46
N ILE A 292 31.49 -3.54 -11.15
CA ILE A 292 30.55 -2.60 -11.74
C ILE A 292 29.87 -1.82 -10.61
N THR A 293 29.57 -0.54 -10.83
CA THR A 293 28.84 0.28 -9.86
C THR A 293 27.56 0.83 -10.47
N ILE A 294 26.49 0.84 -9.67
CA ILE A 294 25.25 1.57 -9.95
C ILE A 294 24.99 2.61 -8.88
N GLY A 295 24.42 3.75 -9.25
CA GLY A 295 24.16 4.90 -8.37
C GLY A 295 22.95 4.76 -7.45
N MET A 296 22.57 3.54 -7.06
CA MET A 296 21.45 3.27 -6.18
C MET A 296 21.89 2.50 -4.93
N GLY A 297 21.36 2.86 -3.75
CA GLY A 297 21.71 2.23 -2.48
C GLY A 297 20.55 2.26 -1.48
N PHE A 298 20.82 1.94 -0.22
CA PHE A 298 19.77 1.82 0.80
C PHE A 298 19.09 3.15 1.16
N ALA A 299 19.73 4.30 0.92
CA ALA A 299 19.08 5.61 1.08
C ALA A 299 17.94 5.84 0.08
N HIS A 300 17.85 5.02 -0.97
CA HIS A 300 16.76 5.04 -1.94
C HIS A 300 15.69 3.96 -1.67
N GLY A 301 15.81 3.22 -0.56
CA GLY A 301 14.85 2.18 -0.16
C GLY A 301 15.28 0.75 -0.49
N LEU A 302 16.47 0.55 -1.06
CA LEU A 302 16.99 -0.79 -1.32
C LEU A 302 17.36 -1.49 -0.01
N MET A 303 16.99 -2.76 0.15
CA MET A 303 17.33 -3.49 1.36
C MET A 303 18.84 -3.69 1.48
N PRO A 304 19.48 -3.35 2.61
CA PRO A 304 20.86 -3.72 2.84
C PRO A 304 20.95 -5.24 2.98
N LEU A 305 21.92 -5.84 2.29
CA LEU A 305 22.11 -7.28 2.26
C LEU A 305 23.48 -7.66 2.85
N PRO A 306 23.60 -8.86 3.46
CA PRO A 306 24.92 -9.40 3.74
C PRO A 306 25.72 -9.52 2.44
N PRO A 307 27.03 -9.22 2.44
CA PRO A 307 27.84 -9.24 1.23
C PRO A 307 27.70 -10.55 0.44
N SER A 308 27.59 -10.44 -0.88
CA SER A 308 27.53 -11.58 -1.81
C SER A 308 26.35 -12.55 -1.61
N THR A 309 25.22 -12.07 -1.09
CA THR A 309 24.01 -12.89 -0.88
C THR A 309 23.01 -12.82 -2.04
N GLY A 310 22.99 -11.69 -2.76
CA GLY A 310 22.03 -11.43 -3.83
C GLY A 310 22.68 -11.34 -5.21
N TRP A 311 21.84 -11.13 -6.21
CA TRP A 311 22.24 -10.89 -7.59
C TRP A 311 21.24 -9.96 -8.29
N VAL A 312 21.63 -9.40 -9.42
CA VAL A 312 20.79 -8.57 -10.31
C VAL A 312 20.91 -9.08 -11.75
N SER A 313 20.01 -8.67 -12.65
CA SER A 313 20.07 -9.04 -14.07
C SER A 313 20.67 -7.94 -14.93
N TRP A 314 21.58 -8.30 -15.81
CA TRP A 314 22.10 -7.45 -16.89
C TRP A 314 22.08 -8.25 -18.19
N ASN A 315 21.30 -7.80 -19.19
CA ASN A 315 21.10 -8.52 -20.45
C ASN A 315 20.73 -10.01 -20.28
N GLY A 316 19.94 -10.33 -19.25
CA GLY A 316 19.54 -11.71 -18.92
C GLY A 316 20.60 -12.52 -18.18
N GLN A 317 21.79 -11.97 -17.94
CA GLN A 317 22.86 -12.59 -17.16
C GLN A 317 22.79 -12.15 -15.70
N ARG A 318 23.20 -13.03 -14.78
CA ARG A 318 23.28 -12.72 -13.36
C ARG A 318 24.58 -12.01 -13.04
N LEU A 319 24.48 -10.85 -12.42
CA LEU A 319 25.60 -10.16 -11.78
C LEU A 319 25.47 -10.32 -10.27
N SER A 320 26.49 -10.87 -9.61
CA SER A 320 26.52 -10.97 -8.15
C SER A 320 26.45 -9.58 -7.50
N LEU A 321 25.67 -9.43 -6.43
CA LEU A 321 25.61 -8.20 -5.66
C LEU A 321 26.61 -8.28 -4.51
N HIS A 322 27.70 -7.52 -4.60
CA HIS A 322 28.76 -7.53 -3.59
C HIS A 322 28.37 -6.73 -2.35
N SER A 323 27.84 -5.52 -2.53
CA SER A 323 27.36 -4.69 -1.41
C SER A 323 26.27 -3.69 -1.83
N VAL A 324 25.45 -3.32 -0.84
CA VAL A 324 24.47 -2.22 -0.92
C VAL A 324 24.93 -1.13 0.05
N GLU A 325 25.49 -0.06 -0.50
CA GLU A 325 25.97 1.11 0.24
C GLU A 325 24.87 2.18 0.33
N PRO A 326 25.05 3.33 1.01
CA PRO A 326 23.98 4.32 1.15
C PRO A 326 23.44 4.82 -0.19
N HIS A 327 24.32 5.09 -1.16
CA HIS A 327 23.97 5.71 -2.44
C HIS A 327 24.44 4.94 -3.67
N HIS A 328 25.06 3.77 -3.50
CA HIS A 328 25.50 2.95 -4.63
C HIS A 328 25.50 1.47 -4.27
N CYS A 329 25.54 0.60 -5.28
CA CYS A 329 25.80 -0.82 -5.12
C CYS A 329 27.02 -1.21 -5.91
N LEU A 330 27.78 -2.16 -5.37
CA LEU A 330 28.88 -2.81 -6.07
C LEU A 330 28.40 -4.17 -6.60
N LEU A 331 28.57 -4.39 -7.90
CA LEU A 331 28.21 -5.61 -8.60
C LEU A 331 29.47 -6.33 -9.11
N GLY A 332 29.37 -7.64 -9.24
CA GLY A 332 30.37 -8.49 -9.87
C GLY A 332 30.35 -8.37 -11.40
N TRP A 333 31.41 -8.88 -12.02
CA TRP A 333 31.55 -8.92 -13.47
C TRP A 333 30.71 -10.05 -14.10
N PRO A 334 30.11 -9.85 -15.30
CA PRO A 334 29.40 -10.91 -16.01
C PRO A 334 30.34 -12.02 -16.47
N GLU A 335 29.81 -13.23 -16.67
CA GLU A 335 30.56 -14.34 -17.26
C GLU A 335 30.94 -14.07 -18.71
N THR A 336 30.09 -13.35 -19.46
CA THR A 336 30.33 -13.02 -20.87
C THR A 336 29.91 -11.59 -21.21
N GLY A 337 30.59 -11.00 -22.18
CA GLY A 337 30.36 -9.62 -22.59
C GLY A 337 31.17 -8.61 -21.79
N SER A 338 31.03 -7.35 -22.19
CA SER A 338 31.72 -6.22 -21.59
C SER A 338 30.68 -5.15 -21.25
N PRO A 339 30.30 -5.02 -19.97
CA PRO A 339 29.34 -4.01 -19.55
C PRO A 339 29.91 -2.62 -19.79
N THR A 340 29.03 -1.71 -20.19
CA THR A 340 29.39 -0.32 -20.45
C THR A 340 28.62 0.64 -19.55
N VAL A 341 29.22 1.81 -19.28
CA VAL A 341 28.53 2.88 -18.57
C VAL A 341 27.27 3.26 -19.36
N GLY A 342 26.14 3.33 -18.66
CA GLY A 342 24.82 3.56 -19.25
C GLY A 342 24.02 2.28 -19.52
N ASP A 343 24.63 1.08 -19.49
CA ASP A 343 23.87 -0.16 -19.56
C ASP A 343 22.86 -0.26 -18.42
N VAL A 344 21.71 -0.85 -18.69
CA VAL A 344 20.65 -1.02 -17.69
C VAL A 344 20.80 -2.36 -16.99
N VAL A 345 20.74 -2.32 -15.66
CA VAL A 345 20.57 -3.49 -14.80
C VAL A 345 19.17 -3.50 -14.20
N THR A 346 18.58 -4.68 -14.09
CA THR A 346 17.30 -4.90 -13.41
C THR A 346 17.56 -5.53 -12.05
N LEU A 347 17.24 -4.79 -11.00
CA LEU A 347 17.45 -5.21 -9.61
C LEU A 347 16.40 -6.24 -9.20
N PHE A 348 15.13 -6.01 -9.56
CA PHE A 348 14.06 -6.99 -9.44
C PHE A 348 12.86 -6.64 -10.34
N GLY A 349 11.93 -7.59 -10.51
CA GLY A 349 10.57 -7.32 -11.00
C GLY A 349 10.33 -7.52 -12.50
N GLU A 350 11.28 -8.06 -13.25
CA GLU A 350 11.15 -8.42 -14.66
C GLU A 350 11.53 -9.90 -14.90
N PRO A 351 10.62 -10.86 -14.59
CA PRO A 351 10.91 -12.28 -14.77
C PRO A 351 11.31 -12.65 -16.20
N SER A 352 10.81 -11.93 -17.21
CA SER A 352 11.15 -12.15 -18.63
C SER A 352 12.64 -11.90 -18.93
N GLN A 353 13.30 -11.06 -18.13
CA GLN A 353 14.74 -10.77 -18.21
C GLN A 353 15.54 -11.59 -17.19
N HIS A 354 14.98 -12.68 -16.67
CA HIS A 354 15.60 -13.50 -15.62
C HIS A 354 16.06 -12.66 -14.43
N SER A 355 15.34 -11.60 -14.06
CA SER A 355 15.67 -10.80 -12.88
C SER A 355 15.19 -11.47 -11.60
N PRO A 356 15.73 -11.08 -10.43
CA PRO A 356 15.15 -11.46 -9.15
C PRO A 356 13.72 -10.93 -9.02
N ARG A 357 12.97 -11.50 -8.08
CA ARG A 357 11.69 -11.00 -7.61
C ARG A 357 11.87 -10.17 -6.34
N ALA A 358 10.83 -9.44 -5.94
CA ALA A 358 10.83 -8.77 -4.64
C ALA A 358 10.93 -9.79 -3.49
N GLU A 359 10.34 -10.97 -3.65
CA GLU A 359 10.43 -12.08 -2.71
C GLU A 359 11.87 -12.62 -2.56
N ASP A 360 12.68 -12.62 -3.63
CA ASP A 360 14.09 -13.01 -3.55
C ASP A 360 14.87 -12.02 -2.67
N TRP A 361 14.66 -10.72 -2.90
CA TRP A 361 15.23 -9.65 -2.06
C TRP A 361 14.79 -9.77 -0.61
N ALA A 362 13.53 -10.10 -0.38
CA ALA A 362 12.97 -10.30 0.95
C ALA A 362 13.66 -11.47 1.67
N ALA A 363 13.85 -12.60 0.97
CA ALA A 363 14.57 -13.75 1.51
C ALA A 363 16.03 -13.42 1.85
N TRP A 364 16.73 -12.68 0.98
CA TRP A 364 18.12 -12.27 1.22
C TRP A 364 18.27 -11.31 2.41
N SER A 365 17.29 -10.43 2.61
CA SER A 365 17.26 -9.43 3.70
C SER A 365 16.57 -9.91 4.98
N ARG A 366 15.99 -11.13 4.97
CA ARG A 366 15.21 -11.71 6.08
C ARG A 366 13.99 -10.86 6.46
N THR A 367 13.25 -10.45 5.43
CA THR A 367 11.96 -9.75 5.57
C THR A 367 10.92 -10.34 4.61
N ILE A 368 9.83 -9.62 4.38
CA ILE A 368 8.71 -9.95 3.50
C ILE A 368 8.69 -9.06 2.26
N GLY A 369 8.10 -9.55 1.16
CA GLY A 369 8.02 -8.83 -0.10
C GLY A 369 7.29 -7.47 0.01
N ASP A 370 6.30 -7.35 0.90
CA ASP A 370 5.62 -6.08 1.21
C ASP A 370 6.61 -4.98 1.61
N GLU A 371 7.61 -5.31 2.44
CA GLU A 371 8.59 -4.33 2.92
C GLU A 371 9.52 -3.92 1.78
N VAL A 372 9.97 -4.86 0.94
CA VAL A 372 10.85 -4.59 -0.21
C VAL A 372 10.26 -3.54 -1.15
N ILE A 373 9.00 -3.73 -1.58
CA ILE A 373 8.37 -2.81 -2.53
C ILE A 373 7.92 -1.51 -1.87
N SER A 374 7.46 -1.56 -0.62
CA SER A 374 6.94 -0.38 0.08
C SER A 374 8.06 0.53 0.61
N ALA A 375 9.28 0.01 0.77
CA ALA A 375 10.42 0.81 1.23
C ALA A 375 10.97 1.77 0.17
N MET A 376 10.55 1.64 -1.09
CA MET A 376 11.04 2.47 -2.19
C MET A 376 10.81 3.96 -1.92
N SER A 377 11.90 4.71 -1.78
CA SER A 377 11.87 6.13 -1.46
C SER A 377 11.06 6.91 -2.51
N PRO A 378 10.26 7.93 -2.12
CA PRO A 378 9.63 8.86 -3.06
C PRO A 378 10.60 9.55 -4.02
N SER A 379 11.91 9.58 -3.69
CA SER A 379 12.95 10.13 -4.57
C SER A 379 13.27 9.25 -5.78
N VAL A 380 12.85 7.98 -5.80
CA VAL A 380 13.00 7.10 -6.96
C VAL A 380 11.87 7.41 -7.95
N PRO A 381 12.17 7.85 -9.18
CA PRO A 381 11.14 8.15 -10.18
C PRO A 381 10.28 6.92 -10.50
N ARG A 382 8.97 7.10 -10.62
CA ARG A 382 8.04 6.06 -11.13
C ARG A 382 7.70 6.37 -12.59
N ARG A 383 7.84 5.38 -13.45
CA ARG A 383 7.40 5.39 -14.85
C ARG A 383 6.21 4.43 -15.01
N TYR A 384 5.04 4.98 -15.33
CA TYR A 384 3.84 4.17 -15.54
C TYR A 384 3.76 3.63 -16.96
N LEU A 385 3.68 2.31 -17.10
CA LEU A 385 3.58 1.61 -18.38
C LEU A 385 2.13 1.13 -18.57
N SER A 386 1.53 1.38 -19.75
CA SER A 386 0.08 1.22 -19.94
C SER A 386 -0.33 0.18 -20.99
N ASP A 387 0.61 -0.47 -21.68
CA ASP A 387 0.39 -1.30 -22.88
C ASP A 387 -0.71 -2.38 -22.74
#